data_AF-A0A1V2P132-F1
#
_entry.id   AF-A0A1V2P132-F1
#
_cell.length_a   1.000
_cell.length_b   1.000
_cell.length_c   1.000
_cell.angle_alpha   90.00
_cell.angle_beta   90.00
_cell.angle_gamma   90.00
#
_symmetry.space_group_name_H-M   'P 1'
#
loop_
_entity.id
_entity.type
_entity.pdbx_description
1 polymer ?
#
loop_
_entity_poly.entity_id
_entity_poly.type
_entity_poly.pdbx_seq_one_letter_code
_entity_poly.pdbx_strand_id
1 'polypeptide(L)' 'MLVRRAALIEAVRKTTDGLTDTKLARVDDETWLDVWRWESGEALDAVTAVAPTWPEAQAAFALVQDATVERLDLVDER' A
#
# COMPACT_ATOMS: atom_id res chain seq x y z
N MET A 1 9.30 10.77 0.10
CA MET A 1 8.56 9.52 -0.06
C MET A 1 8.19 8.87 1.27
N LEU A 2 9.15 8.45 2.12
CA LEU A 2 8.88 7.69 3.37
C LEU A 2 7.83 8.32 4.31
N VAL A 3 7.86 9.64 4.52
CA VAL A 3 6.87 10.33 5.38
C VAL A 3 5.44 10.21 4.83
N ARG A 4 5.26 10.34 3.51
CA ARG A 4 3.93 10.20 2.88
C ARG A 4 3.44 8.76 2.90
N ARG A 5 4.35 7.80 2.68
CA ARG A 5 4.06 6.37 2.83
C ARG A 5 3.59 6.04 4.25
N ALA A 6 4.28 6.53 5.28
CA ALA A 6 3.90 6.29 6.66
C ALA A 6 2.50 6.84 6.98
N ALA A 7 2.19 8.06 6.53
CA ALA A 7 0.86 8.66 6.70
C ALA A 7 -0.24 7.83 6.00
N LEU A 8 0.03 7.32 4.79
CA LEU A 8 -0.92 6.46 4.09
C LEU A 8 -1.15 5.14 4.84
N ILE A 9 -0.10 4.51 5.37
CA ILE A 9 -0.22 3.28 6.17
C ILE A 9 -1.07 3.53 7.42
N GLU A 10 -0.86 4.66 8.11
CA GLU A 10 -1.68 5.04 9.27
C GLU A 10 -3.15 5.26 8.89
N ALA A 11 -3.43 5.90 7.75
CA ALA A 11 -4.80 6.09 7.25
C ALA A 11 -5.48 4.74 6.95
N VAL A 12 -4.76 3.80 6.33
CA VAL A 12 -5.24 2.45 6.07
C VAL A 12 -5.56 1.71 7.37
N ARG A 13 -4.64 1.72 8.35
CA ARG A 13 -4.82 1.05 9.64
C ARG A 13 -5.97 1.62 10.48
N LYS A 14 -6.37 2.88 10.25
CA LYS A 14 -7.56 3.46 10.88
C LYS A 14 -8.87 2.99 10.24
N THR A 15 -8.80 2.47 9.02
CA THR A 15 -9.97 2.03 8.25
C THR A 15 -10.24 0.54 8.43
N THR A 16 -9.19 -0.26 8.59
CA THR A 16 -9.30 -1.71 8.74
C THR A 16 -8.13 -2.27 9.54
N ASP A 17 -8.41 -3.32 10.31
CA ASP A 17 -7.40 -4.13 10.99
C ASP A 17 -6.79 -5.20 10.04
N GLY A 18 -7.31 -5.33 8.81
CA GLY A 18 -6.89 -6.35 7.85
C GLY A 18 -5.53 -6.10 7.18
N LEU A 19 -4.87 -4.94 7.40
CA LEU A 19 -3.50 -4.70 6.94
C LEU A 19 -2.49 -5.28 7.95
N THR A 20 -1.84 -6.37 7.58
CA THR A 20 -1.00 -7.16 8.50
C THR A 20 0.48 -6.80 8.44
N ASP A 21 1.02 -6.51 7.26
CA ASP A 21 2.43 -6.18 7.06
C ASP A 21 2.64 -5.18 5.91
N THR A 22 3.70 -4.37 6.01
CA THR A 22 4.10 -3.44 4.94
C THR A 22 5.62 -3.42 4.82
N LYS A 23 6.12 -3.70 3.62
CA LYS A 23 7.56 -3.75 3.32
C LYS A 23 7.87 -2.86 2.14
N LEU A 24 8.93 -2.08 2.24
CA LEU A 24 9.42 -1.26 1.15
C LEU A 24 10.83 -1.72 0.80
N ALA A 25 11.00 -2.22 -0.42
CA ALA A 25 12.27 -2.63 -0.96
C ALA A 25 12.72 -1.64 -2.04
N ARG A 26 14.02 -1.35 -2.07
CA ARG A 26 14.63 -0.58 -3.15
C ARG A 26 15.03 -1.55 -4.27
N VAL A 27 14.60 -1.28 -5.49
CA VAL A 27 15.05 -2.02 -6.69
C VAL A 27 16.30 -1.35 -7.23
N ASP A 28 16.24 -0.02 -7.43
CA ASP A 28 17.36 0.82 -7.87
C ASP A 28 17.23 2.25 -7.32
N ASP A 29 17.91 3.23 -7.92
CA ASP A 29 17.92 4.61 -7.44
C ASP A 29 16.59 5.34 -7.60
N GLU A 30 15.72 4.89 -8.50
CA GLU A 30 14.46 5.53 -8.86
C GLU A 30 13.25 4.60 -8.73
N THR A 31 13.48 3.31 -8.50
CA THR A 31 12.46 2.27 -8.44
C THR A 31 12.41 1.61 -7.06
N TRP A 32 11.20 1.51 -6.52
CA TRP A 32 10.91 0.82 -5.26
C TRP A 32 9.75 -0.15 -5.45
N LEU A 33 9.79 -1.26 -4.72
CA LEU A 33 8.68 -2.19 -4.56
C LEU A 33 8.07 -2.01 -3.18
N ASP A 34 6.79 -1.62 -3.14
CA ASP A 34 6.04 -1.49 -1.89
C ASP A 34 5.05 -2.65 -1.77
N VAL A 35 5.33 -3.58 -0.86
CA VAL A 35 4.57 -4.82 -0.66
C VAL A 35 3.71 -4.69 0.58
N TRP A 36 2.40 -4.84 0.39
CA TRP A 36 1.40 -4.69 1.44
C TRP A 36 0.67 -6.02 1.59
N ARG A 37 0.69 -6.57 2.80
CA ARG A 37 0.04 -7.84 3.10
C ARG A 37 -1.29 -7.61 3.79
N TRP A 38 -2.29 -8.29 3.29
CA TRP A 38 -3.66 -8.23 3.78
C TRP A 38 -4.09 -9.57 4.34
N GLU A 39 -4.94 -9.55 5.36
CA GLU A 39 -5.57 -10.74 5.93
C GLU A 39 -6.45 -11.43 4.88
N SER A 40 -7.14 -10.65 4.06
CA SER A 40 -8.00 -11.15 2.99
C SER A 40 -8.04 -10.20 1.80
N GLY A 41 -8.48 -10.73 0.66
CA GLY A 41 -8.77 -9.92 -0.51
C GLY A 41 -9.87 -8.88 -0.25
N GLU A 42 -10.88 -9.22 0.56
CA GLU A 42 -11.99 -8.33 0.91
C GLU A 42 -11.52 -7.10 1.69
N ALA A 43 -10.55 -7.25 2.60
CA ALA A 43 -9.96 -6.13 3.33
C ALA A 43 -9.23 -5.16 2.40
N LEU A 44 -8.48 -5.70 1.42
CA LEU A 44 -7.84 -4.91 0.37
C LEU A 44 -8.89 -4.19 -0.49
N ASP A 45 -9.95 -4.87 -0.90
CA ASP A 45 -11.02 -4.29 -1.74
C ASP A 45 -11.74 -3.15 -1.04
N ALA A 46 -12.06 -3.31 0.25
CA ALA A 46 -12.71 -2.28 1.05
C ALA A 46 -11.88 -1.00 1.13
N VAL A 47 -10.56 -1.12 1.32
CA VAL A 47 -9.65 0.05 1.34
C VAL A 47 -9.49 0.64 -0.05
N THR A 48 -9.30 -0.19 -1.07
CA THR A 48 -9.09 0.27 -2.46
C THR A 48 -10.27 1.08 -2.99
N ALA A 49 -11.49 0.74 -2.57
CA ALA A 49 -12.70 1.47 -2.96
C ALA A 49 -12.75 2.92 -2.44
N VAL A 50 -12.13 3.20 -1.28
CA VAL A 50 -12.22 4.53 -0.62
C VAL A 50 -10.90 5.30 -0.63
N ALA A 51 -9.76 4.63 -0.73
CA ALA A 51 -8.43 5.23 -0.68
C ALA A 51 -8.23 6.40 -1.66
N PRO A 52 -8.73 6.37 -2.92
CA PRO A 52 -8.57 7.51 -3.84
C PRO A 52 -9.15 8.85 -3.34
N THR A 53 -10.07 8.80 -2.37
CA THR A 53 -10.68 9.99 -1.76
C THR A 53 -9.84 10.58 -0.62
N TRP A 54 -8.81 9.86 -0.16
CA TRP A 54 -8.00 10.28 0.99
C TRP A 54 -6.88 11.24 0.59
N PRO A 55 -6.69 12.35 1.32
CA PRO A 55 -5.56 13.24 1.11
C PRO A 55 -4.19 12.54 1.20
N GLU A 56 -4.06 11.56 2.11
CA GLU A 56 -2.83 10.79 2.31
C GLU A 56 -2.50 9.93 1.10
N ALA A 57 -3.51 9.30 0.49
CA ALA A 57 -3.33 8.51 -0.72
C ALA A 57 -2.93 9.42 -1.87
N GLN A 58 -3.67 10.51 -2.10
CA GLN A 58 -3.33 11.48 -3.15
C GLN A 58 -1.91 12.02 -3.00
N ALA A 59 -1.50 12.38 -1.77
CA ALA A 59 -0.17 12.90 -1.50
C ALA A 59 0.95 11.85 -1.67
N ALA A 60 0.66 10.57 -1.41
CA ALA A 60 1.61 9.48 -1.64
C ALA A 60 1.74 9.18 -3.15
N PHE A 61 0.62 9.06 -3.86
CA PHE A 61 0.60 8.76 -5.29
C PHE A 61 1.09 9.93 -6.16
N ALA A 62 1.04 11.18 -5.68
CA ALA A 62 1.65 12.31 -6.37
C ALA A 62 3.20 12.25 -6.46
N LEU A 63 3.85 11.34 -5.71
CA LEU A 63 5.30 11.15 -5.74
C LEU A 63 5.77 10.10 -6.76
N VAL A 64 4.84 9.38 -7.39
CA VAL A 64 5.14 8.29 -8.33
C VAL A 64 4.60 8.65 -9.71
N GLN A 65 5.36 8.31 -10.75
CA GLN A 65 5.00 8.65 -12.15
C GLN A 65 4.37 7.45 -12.86
N ASP A 66 5.00 6.27 -12.76
CA ASP A 66 4.60 5.05 -13.46
C ASP A 66 4.22 3.94 -12.48
N ALA A 67 3.27 4.24 -11.58
CA ALA A 67 2.83 3.29 -10.57
C ALA A 67 2.06 2.12 -11.19
N THR A 68 2.60 0.91 -11.05
CA THR A 68 1.90 -0.34 -11.33
C THR A 68 1.48 -1.00 -10.02
N VAL A 69 0.29 -1.61 -10.00
CA VAL A 69 -0.20 -2.37 -8.84
C VAL A 69 -0.51 -3.79 -9.30
N GLU A 70 0.13 -4.75 -8.65
CA GLU A 70 -0.18 -6.17 -8.83
C GLU A 70 -0.85 -6.70 -7.57
N ARG A 71 -1.95 -7.46 -7.75
CA ARG A 71 -2.60 -8.20 -6.67
C ARG A 71 -2.25 -9.67 -6.82
N LEU A 72 -1.73 -10.23 -5.74
CA LEU A 72 -1.21 -11.59 -5.70
C LEU A 72 -1.80 -12.30 -4.49
N ASP A 73 -2.15 -13.58 -4.66
CA ASP A 73 -2.45 -14.46 -3.54
C ASP A 73 -1.15 -15.06 -3.02
N LEU A 74 -0.88 -14.88 -1.73
CA LEU A 74 0.30 -15.46 -1.08
C LEU A 74 0.03 -16.94 -0.81
N VAL A 75 0.70 -17.83 -1.57
CA VAL A 75 0.50 -19.29 -1.49
C VAL A 75 1.45 -19.96 -0.49
N ASP A 76 2.67 -19.44 -0.32
CA ASP A 76 3.70 -19.97 0.59
C ASP A 76 4.59 -18.85 1.12
N GLU A 77 4.96 -18.94 2.39
CA GLU A 77 5.97 -18.11 3.05
C GLU A 77 6.58 -18.89 4.22
N ARG A 78 7.84 -18.62 4.56
CA ARG A 78 8.57 -19.30 5.63
C ARG A 78 9.46 -18.34 6.40
#